data_AF-A0A7S3SI56-F1
#
_entry.id   AF-A0A7S3SI56-F1
#
_cell.length_a   1.000
_cell.length_b   1.000
_cell.length_c   1.000
_cell.angle_alpha   90.00
_cell.angle_beta   90.00
_cell.angle_gamma   90.00
#
_symmetry.space_group_name_H-M   'P 1'
#
loop_
_entity.id
_entity.type
_entity.pdbx_description
1 polymer ?
#
loop_
_entity_poly.entity_id
_entity_poly.type
_entity_poly.pdbx_seq_one_letter_code
_entity_poly.pdbx_strand_id
1 'polypeptide(L)'
;GSLEPDEFEQLVTTLLEHNFTDGNEARDRAKAFAGWCWWETNGTDGDRPATIGFHDFLKWYSSNGFKEDMLLSDTERHLRKLAKDNDISANYVDSIKHAFDSFDTDKSGAVDISEFRQV
;
A
#
# COMPACT_ATOMS: atom_id res chain seq x y z
N GLY A 1 2.68 19.29 17.91
CA GLY A 1 2.63 19.47 16.46
C GLY A 1 1.34 18.90 15.95
N SER A 2 0.63 19.66 15.15
CA SER A 2 -0.57 19.24 14.41
C SER A 2 -0.22 19.22 12.93
N LEU A 3 -0.78 18.28 12.18
CA LEU A 3 -0.65 18.22 10.74
C LEU A 3 -1.88 18.88 10.11
N GLU A 4 -1.62 19.77 9.18
CA GLU A 4 -2.66 20.27 8.28
C GLU A 4 -3.05 19.18 7.25
N PRO A 5 -4.23 19.30 6.61
CA PRO A 5 -4.69 18.32 5.63
C PRO A 5 -3.67 18.07 4.50
N ASP A 6 -3.06 19.14 4.00
CA ASP A 6 -2.06 19.07 2.92
C ASP A 6 -0.77 18.37 3.39
N GLU A 7 -0.34 18.61 4.63
CA GLU A 7 0.84 17.97 5.22
C GLU A 7 0.60 16.47 5.46
N PHE A 8 -0.62 16.11 5.87
CA PHE A 8 -1.03 14.71 6.01
C PHE A 8 -1.04 13.99 4.66
N GLU A 9 -1.62 14.59 3.62
CA GLU A 9 -1.65 14.01 2.28
C GLU A 9 -0.22 13.80 1.75
N GLN A 10 0.66 14.78 1.94
CA GLN A 10 2.08 14.64 1.56
C GLN A 10 2.77 13.51 2.32
N LEU A 11 2.60 13.42 3.64
CA LEU A 11 3.22 12.36 4.45
C LEU A 11 2.73 10.97 4.03
N VAL A 12 1.42 10.79 3.84
CA VAL A 12 0.86 9.52 3.37
C VAL A 12 1.36 9.21 1.97
N THR A 13 1.39 10.19 1.06
CA THR A 13 1.89 10.00 -0.30
C THR A 13 3.35 9.56 -0.29
N THR A 14 4.23 10.24 0.44
CA THR A 14 5.66 9.85 0.56
C THR A 14 5.82 8.45 1.17
N LEU A 15 4.99 8.09 2.14
CA LEU A 15 5.02 6.78 2.76
C LEU A 15 4.58 5.68 1.77
N LEU A 16 3.56 5.95 0.96
CA LEU A 16 3.10 5.02 -0.07
C LEU A 16 4.09 4.96 -1.24
N GLU A 17 4.65 6.07 -1.70
CA GLU A 17 5.71 6.11 -2.73
C GLU A 17 6.96 5.33 -2.33
N HIS A 18 7.29 5.26 -1.04
CA HIS A 18 8.38 4.41 -0.57
C HIS A 18 8.03 2.91 -0.61
N ASN A 19 6.74 2.54 -0.57
CA ASN A 19 6.29 1.16 -0.59
C ASN A 19 5.81 0.67 -1.97
N PHE A 20 5.52 1.58 -2.90
CA PHE A 20 5.05 1.27 -4.25
C PHE A 20 6.05 1.72 -5.32
N THR A 21 6.18 0.93 -6.38
CA THR A 21 7.09 1.24 -7.50
C THR A 21 6.50 2.29 -8.46
N ASP A 22 5.18 2.48 -8.46
CA ASP A 22 4.47 3.49 -9.25
C ASP A 22 3.91 4.60 -8.35
N GLY A 23 4.42 5.83 -8.53
CA GLY A 23 3.99 7.01 -7.78
C GLY A 23 2.54 7.44 -8.06
N ASN A 24 1.96 7.06 -9.20
CA ASN A 24 0.55 7.36 -9.49
C ASN A 24 -0.39 6.50 -8.66
N GLU A 25 -0.09 5.21 -8.50
CA GLU A 25 -0.86 4.31 -7.63
C GLU A 25 -0.80 4.73 -6.16
N ALA A 26 0.39 5.15 -5.70
CA ALA A 26 0.58 5.68 -4.35
C ALA A 26 -0.31 6.90 -4.09
N ARG A 27 -0.39 7.83 -5.05
CA ARG A 27 -1.16 9.06 -4.94
C ARG A 27 -2.67 8.83 -4.98
N ASP A 28 -3.16 7.96 -5.87
CA ASP A 28 -4.59 7.64 -5.95
C ASP A 28 -5.07 6.90 -4.69
N ARG A 29 -4.21 6.05 -4.12
CA ARG A 29 -4.48 5.42 -2.83
C ARG A 29 -4.44 6.43 -1.69
N ALA A 30 -3.44 7.32 -1.64
CA ALA A 30 -3.38 8.40 -0.64
C ALA A 30 -4.68 9.21 -0.61
N LYS A 31 -5.22 9.56 -1.79
CA LYS A 31 -6.51 10.27 -1.93
C LYS A 31 -7.69 9.43 -1.45
N ALA A 32 -7.75 8.15 -1.81
CA ALA A 32 -8.80 7.24 -1.34
C ALA A 32 -8.81 7.13 0.20
N PHE A 33 -7.63 7.11 0.83
CA PHE A 33 -7.48 7.09 2.28
C PHE A 33 -7.76 8.44 2.94
N ALA A 34 -7.34 9.57 2.34
CA ALA A 34 -7.68 10.91 2.83
C ALA A 34 -9.20 11.13 2.87
N GLY A 35 -9.92 10.58 1.89
CA GLY A 35 -11.39 10.55 1.87
C GLY A 35 -12.03 9.80 3.04
N TRP A 36 -11.31 8.88 3.70
CA TRP A 36 -11.78 8.15 4.88
C TRP A 36 -11.43 8.85 6.21
N CYS A 37 -10.53 9.85 6.20
CA CYS A 37 -9.80 10.28 7.41
C CYS A 37 -9.83 11.79 7.69
N TRP A 38 -10.77 12.52 7.13
CA TRP A 38 -10.91 13.96 7.35
C TRP A 38 -11.47 14.31 8.75
N TRP A 39 -10.92 13.74 9.84
CA TRP A 39 -11.31 14.00 11.24
C TRP A 39 -12.84 13.88 11.48
N GLU A 40 -13.45 12.81 10.98
CA GLU A 40 -14.77 12.25 11.38
C GLU A 40 -15.78 13.24 11.99
N THR A 41 -16.37 14.10 11.17
CA THR A 41 -17.68 14.74 11.38
C THR A 41 -17.93 15.43 12.73
N ASN A 42 -17.64 16.74 12.77
CA ASN A 42 -18.11 17.79 13.70
C ASN A 42 -17.36 18.06 15.01
N GLY A 43 -17.12 19.37 15.19
CA GLY A 43 -16.72 20.05 16.42
C GLY A 43 -15.63 21.06 16.05
N THR A 44 -15.93 22.23 15.50
CA THR A 44 -16.75 23.30 16.10
C THR A 44 -17.11 24.34 15.04
N ASP A 45 -18.20 25.07 15.25
CA ASP A 45 -18.64 26.24 14.49
C ASP A 45 -17.49 27.07 13.87
N GLY A 46 -17.59 27.36 12.58
CA GLY A 46 -16.97 28.51 11.92
C GLY A 46 -15.44 28.46 11.69
N ASP A 47 -15.07 28.18 10.43
CA ASP A 47 -13.94 28.81 9.73
C ASP A 47 -12.49 28.38 10.07
N ARG A 48 -12.26 27.20 10.68
CA ARG A 48 -10.90 26.61 10.75
C ARG A 48 -10.84 25.22 10.11
N PRO A 49 -9.87 24.95 9.20
CA PRO A 49 -9.65 23.59 8.71
C PRO A 49 -9.23 22.74 9.92
N ALA A 50 -9.89 21.62 10.13
CA ALA A 50 -9.53 20.81 11.27
C ALA A 50 -8.19 20.11 11.01
N THR A 51 -7.37 20.11 12.06
CA THR A 51 -6.01 19.60 12.01
C THR A 51 -5.95 18.33 12.84
N ILE A 52 -5.11 17.38 12.44
CA ILE A 52 -4.91 16.14 13.18
C ILE A 52 -3.67 16.26 14.06
N GLY A 53 -3.79 15.91 15.35
CA GLY A 53 -2.63 15.83 16.22
C GLY A 53 -1.72 14.68 15.82
N PHE A 54 -0.39 14.81 16.02
CA PHE A 54 0.56 13.73 15.74
C PHE A 54 0.21 12.40 16.44
N HIS A 55 -0.34 12.47 17.65
CA HIS A 55 -0.80 11.29 18.39
C HIS A 55 -1.97 10.59 17.67
N ASP A 56 -2.93 11.35 17.18
CA ASP A 56 -4.09 10.81 16.46
C ASP A 56 -3.70 10.27 15.10
N PHE A 57 -2.73 10.92 14.44
CA PHE A 57 -2.07 10.38 13.25
C PHE A 57 -1.42 9.01 13.53
N LEU A 58 -0.63 8.86 14.59
CA LEU A 58 0.01 7.59 14.91
C LEU A 58 -1.00 6.50 15.26
N LYS A 59 -2.08 6.85 15.96
CA LYS A 59 -3.17 5.92 16.26
C LYS A 59 -3.88 5.47 14.99
N TRP A 60 -4.16 6.40 14.08
CA TRP A 60 -4.73 6.08 12.78
C TRP A 60 -3.77 5.21 11.95
N TYR A 61 -2.50 5.58 11.87
CA TYR A 61 -1.46 4.88 11.13
C TYR A 61 -1.23 3.47 11.67
N SER A 62 -1.20 3.28 12.99
CA SER A 62 -1.10 1.93 13.57
C SER A 62 -2.36 1.09 13.35
N SER A 63 -3.54 1.72 13.20
CA SER A 63 -4.81 1.02 12.96
C SER A 63 -5.05 0.70 11.48
N ASN A 64 -4.43 1.43 10.55
CA ASN A 64 -4.63 1.29 9.10
C ASN A 64 -3.36 0.87 8.34
N GLY A 65 -2.17 1.15 8.88
CA GLY A 65 -0.87 0.78 8.31
C GLY A 65 -0.58 -0.71 8.30
N PHE A 66 -1.43 -1.54 8.93
CA PHE A 66 -1.39 -3.00 8.80
C PHE A 66 -2.48 -3.56 7.90
N LYS A 67 -3.37 -2.72 7.33
CA LYS A 67 -4.31 -3.21 6.32
C LYS A 67 -3.52 -3.54 5.07
N GLU A 68 -3.63 -4.78 4.59
CA GLU A 68 -3.05 -5.24 3.32
C GLU A 68 -3.40 -4.31 2.15
N ASP A 69 -4.54 -3.62 2.24
CA ASP A 69 -4.99 -2.59 1.30
C ASP A 69 -4.04 -1.38 1.20
N MET A 70 -3.32 -1.06 2.28
CA MET A 70 -2.51 0.14 2.39
C MET A 70 -1.05 -0.07 1.96
N LEU A 71 -0.51 -1.29 2.08
CA LEU A 71 0.92 -1.56 1.85
C LEU A 71 1.23 -2.54 0.72
N LEU A 72 0.24 -3.26 0.18
CA LEU A 72 0.47 -4.26 -0.86
C LEU A 72 0.01 -3.76 -2.22
N SER A 73 0.79 -4.00 -3.26
CA SER A 73 0.39 -3.88 -4.66
C SER A 73 -0.78 -4.83 -4.96
N ASP A 74 -1.48 -4.60 -6.07
CA ASP A 74 -2.56 -5.52 -6.49
C ASP A 74 -2.03 -6.94 -6.76
N THR A 75 -0.79 -7.04 -7.25
CA THR A 75 -0.07 -8.30 -7.41
C THR A 75 0.17 -9.00 -6.08
N GLU A 76 0.67 -8.31 -5.07
CA GLU A 76 0.92 -8.90 -3.74
C GLU A 76 -0.38 -9.31 -3.04
N ARG A 77 -1.45 -8.50 -3.16
CA ARG A 77 -2.79 -8.91 -2.69
C ARG A 77 -3.28 -10.16 -3.40
N HIS A 78 -3.08 -10.23 -4.72
CA HIS A 78 -3.47 -11.41 -5.49
C HIS A 78 -2.69 -12.65 -5.03
N LEU A 79 -1.38 -12.53 -4.81
CA LEU A 79 -0.53 -13.62 -4.31
C LEU A 79 -0.96 -14.08 -2.91
N ARG A 80 -1.29 -13.16 -2.01
CA ARG A 80 -1.79 -13.52 -0.67
C ARG A 80 -3.17 -14.16 -0.71
N LYS A 81 -4.04 -13.70 -1.60
CA LYS A 81 -5.33 -14.37 -1.86
C LYS A 81 -5.11 -15.79 -2.40
N LEU A 82 -4.20 -15.95 -3.36
CA LEU A 82 -3.82 -17.26 -3.92
C LEU A 82 -3.29 -18.20 -2.83
N ALA A 83 -2.42 -17.70 -1.94
CA ALA A 83 -1.90 -18.43 -0.79
C ALA A 83 -3.05 -18.94 0.10
N LYS A 84 -3.98 -18.06 0.45
CA LYS A 84 -5.15 -18.39 1.27
C LYS A 84 -6.11 -19.37 0.59
N ASP A 85 -6.40 -19.17 -0.70
CA ASP A 85 -7.34 -19.99 -1.47
C ASP A 85 -6.82 -21.43 -1.66
N ASN A 86 -5.49 -21.61 -1.65
CA ASN A 86 -4.84 -22.92 -1.80
C ASN A 86 -4.36 -23.51 -0.46
N ASP A 87 -4.62 -22.86 0.68
CA ASP A 87 -4.14 -23.25 2.02
C ASP A 87 -2.61 -23.40 2.10
N ILE A 88 -1.91 -22.50 1.42
CA ILE A 88 -0.44 -22.46 1.36
C ILE A 88 0.06 -21.21 2.09
N SER A 89 1.22 -21.31 2.74
CA SER A 89 1.78 -20.15 3.46
C SER A 89 2.15 -19.02 2.49
N ALA A 90 1.89 -17.77 2.88
CA ALA A 90 2.28 -16.59 2.12
C ALA A 90 3.79 -16.58 1.82
N ASN A 91 4.62 -16.97 2.80
CA ASN A 91 6.07 -17.08 2.62
C ASN A 91 6.47 -18.05 1.50
N TYR A 92 5.72 -19.13 1.32
CA TYR A 92 5.98 -20.09 0.26
C TYR A 92 5.59 -19.52 -1.11
N VAL A 93 4.47 -18.81 -1.20
CA VAL A 93 4.06 -18.11 -2.42
C VAL A 93 5.06 -16.99 -2.78
N ASP A 94 5.55 -16.24 -1.79
CA ASP A 94 6.60 -15.23 -1.98
C ASP A 94 7.91 -15.86 -2.47
N SER A 95 8.27 -17.03 -1.95
CA SER A 95 9.46 -17.78 -2.41
C SER A 95 9.32 -18.20 -3.88
N ILE A 96 8.13 -18.65 -4.28
CA ILE A 96 7.83 -18.98 -5.68
C ILE A 96 7.88 -17.73 -6.56
N LYS A 97 7.30 -16.62 -6.10
CA LYS A 97 7.31 -15.34 -6.83
C LYS A 97 8.74 -14.84 -7.03
N HIS A 98 9.58 -14.91 -6.01
CA HIS A 98 11.00 -14.54 -6.13
C HIS A 98 11.76 -15.43 -7.10
N ALA A 99 11.49 -16.75 -7.10
CA ALA A 99 12.08 -17.64 -8.08
C ALA A 99 11.62 -17.25 -9.49
N PHE A 100 10.32 -17.04 -9.70
CA PHE A 100 9.77 -16.60 -10.97
C PHE A 100 10.39 -15.30 -11.48
N ASP A 101 10.47 -14.28 -10.63
CA ASP A 101 11.06 -12.97 -10.95
C ASP A 101 12.56 -13.03 -11.25
N SER A 102 13.26 -14.06 -10.76
CA SER A 102 14.67 -14.28 -11.09
C SER A 102 14.88 -14.83 -12.50
N PHE A 103 13.85 -15.45 -13.09
CA PHE A 103 13.88 -16.03 -14.43
C PHE A 103 13.14 -15.17 -15.48
N ASP A 104 12.10 -14.44 -15.08
CA ASP A 104 11.38 -13.45 -15.90
C ASP A 104 12.27 -12.20 -16.09
N THR A 105 13.24 -12.34 -16.98
CA THR A 105 14.28 -11.34 -17.25
C THR A 105 13.74 -10.12 -17.98
N ASP A 106 12.71 -10.32 -18.80
CA ASP A 106 12.03 -9.24 -19.51
C ASP A 106 10.88 -8.60 -18.70
N LYS A 107 10.57 -9.15 -17.52
CA LYS A 107 9.48 -8.72 -16.63
C LYS A 107 8.12 -8.71 -17.34
N SER A 108 7.93 -9.64 -18.28
CA SER A 108 6.68 -9.78 -19.03
C SER A 108 5.55 -10.32 -18.16
N GLY A 109 5.87 -10.89 -16.98
CA GLY A 109 4.92 -11.61 -16.14
C GLY A 109 4.67 -13.05 -16.63
N ALA A 110 5.47 -13.53 -17.58
CA ALA A 110 5.48 -14.89 -18.10
C ALA A 110 6.93 -15.39 -18.19
N VAL A 111 7.15 -16.69 -18.07
CA VAL A 111 8.46 -17.29 -18.33
C VAL A 111 8.43 -17.89 -19.74
N ASP A 112 9.21 -17.31 -20.65
CA ASP A 112 9.44 -17.83 -22.00
C ASP A 112 10.20 -19.17 -21.95
N ILE A 113 10.06 -20.01 -22.98
CA ILE A 113 10.94 -21.16 -23.26
C ILE A 113 12.43 -20.81 -23.14
N SER A 114 12.86 -19.61 -23.57
CA SER A 114 14.27 -19.23 -23.46
C SER A 114 14.70 -18.96 -22.01
N GLU A 115 13.81 -18.43 -21.19
CA GLU A 115 14.00 -18.18 -19.76
C GLU A 115 13.88 -19.48 -18.94
N PHE A 116 12.93 -20.35 -19.31
CA PHE A 116 12.74 -21.66 -18.70
C PHE A 116 13.96 -22.58 -18.87
N ARG A 117 14.73 -22.41 -19.95
CA ARG A 117 15.98 -23.17 -20.18
C ARG A 117 17.12 -22.77 -19.25
N GLN A 118 16.97 -21.70 -18.48
CA GLN A 118 17.95 -21.26 -17.49
C GLN A 118 17.70 -21.84 -16.08
N VAL A 119 16.61 -22.63 -15.91
CA VAL A 119 16.24 -23.34 -14.68
C VAL A 119 17.08 -24.59 -14.46
#